data_AF-E0WGQ2-F1
#
_entry.id   AF-E0WGQ2-F1
#
_cell.length_a   1.000
_cell.length_b   1.000
_cell.length_c   1.000
_cell.angle_alpha   90.00
_cell.angle_beta   90.00
_cell.angle_gamma   90.00
#
_symmetry.space_group_name_H-M   'P 1'
#
loop_
_entity.id
_entity.type
_entity.pdbx_description
1 polymer ?
#
loop_
_entity_poly.entity_id
_entity_poly.type
_entity_poly.pdbx_seq_one_letter_code
_entity_poly.pdbx_strand_id
1 'polypeptide(L)'
;LFVDSQVVKWNIEAAIKAFKGDKNAKVVLDRIDCHYQPGHLNASMAETREADGRWLVVGSKFSKDRYLPVGPLHDENEQLFDISGEKMKLLADHPAHPEPHDFIILKREKIKTRQVYAVSDFPNAVKEFKDSKVERKGNKVTVLLTAGAPQFSLPDFKVKRGDEVTIVLTNLDKIEDLSHGLGIEKYNVNFIVNPGETRSVTFKADKPGVYWCYCTHFCHALH
;
A
#
# COMPACT_ATOMS: atom_id res chain seq x y z
N LEU A 1 2.56 6.45 -26.81
CA LEU A 1 2.99 5.69 -28.01
C LEU A 1 4.09 4.73 -27.57
N PHE A 2 3.78 3.43 -27.49
CA PHE A 2 4.70 2.44 -26.91
C PHE A 2 5.98 2.28 -27.73
N VAL A 3 5.85 2.02 -29.03
CA VAL A 3 6.98 1.71 -29.94
C VAL A 3 7.90 2.92 -30.08
N ASP A 4 7.33 4.09 -30.34
CA ASP A 4 8.10 5.35 -30.46
C ASP A 4 8.69 5.81 -29.13
N SER A 5 8.23 5.23 -28.01
CA SER A 5 8.62 5.64 -26.65
C SER A 5 8.30 7.11 -26.36
N GLN A 6 7.09 7.55 -26.70
CA GLN A 6 6.69 8.97 -26.60
C GLN A 6 5.30 9.17 -25.99
N VAL A 7 5.11 10.33 -25.36
CA VAL A 7 3.79 10.93 -25.14
C VAL A 7 3.56 12.01 -26.19
N VAL A 8 2.34 12.06 -26.72
CA VAL A 8 1.91 13.03 -27.73
C VAL A 8 0.74 13.83 -27.17
N LYS A 9 0.91 15.15 -27.09
CA LYS A 9 -0.16 16.10 -26.75
C LYS A 9 -0.83 16.54 -28.05
N TRP A 10 -2.13 16.33 -28.16
CA TRP A 10 -2.91 16.63 -29.36
C TRP A 10 -4.26 17.24 -29.01
N ASN A 11 -4.85 17.97 -29.97
CA ASN A 11 -6.13 18.63 -29.79
C ASN A 11 -7.25 17.86 -30.50
N ILE A 12 -8.31 17.52 -29.76
CA ILE A 12 -9.44 16.73 -30.26
C ILE A 12 -10.24 17.49 -31.32
N GLU A 13 -10.51 18.78 -31.13
CA GLU A 13 -11.27 19.58 -32.10
C GLU A 13 -10.51 19.75 -33.42
N ALA A 14 -9.20 20.01 -33.34
CA ALA A 14 -8.33 20.06 -34.50
C ALA A 14 -8.27 18.71 -35.23
N ALA A 15 -8.22 17.59 -34.49
CA ALA A 15 -8.28 16.26 -35.09
C ALA A 15 -9.60 16.02 -35.85
N ILE A 16 -10.73 16.47 -35.29
CA ILE A 16 -12.04 16.39 -35.95
C ILE A 16 -12.06 17.24 -37.23
N LYS A 17 -11.51 18.45 -37.21
CA LYS A 17 -11.40 19.32 -38.40
C LYS A 17 -10.52 18.69 -39.47
N ALA A 18 -9.35 18.18 -39.09
CA ALA A 18 -8.44 17.47 -39.98
C ALA A 18 -9.12 16.26 -40.64
N PHE A 19 -9.87 15.48 -39.85
CA PHE A 19 -10.63 14.33 -40.35
C PHE A 19 -11.72 14.72 -41.37
N LYS A 20 -12.32 15.92 -41.22
CA LYS A 20 -13.28 16.48 -42.19
C LYS A 20 -12.63 17.11 -43.43
N GLY A 21 -11.30 17.04 -43.56
CA GLY A 21 -10.56 17.50 -44.74
C GLY A 21 -9.87 18.87 -44.59
N ASP A 22 -9.92 19.49 -43.41
CA ASP A 22 -9.14 20.70 -43.16
C ASP A 22 -7.64 20.38 -43.04
N LYS A 23 -6.90 20.61 -44.12
CA LYS A 23 -5.45 20.37 -44.18
C LYS A 23 -4.62 21.33 -43.33
N ASN A 24 -5.22 22.42 -42.83
CA ASN A 24 -4.53 23.43 -42.03
C ASN A 24 -4.70 23.21 -40.52
N ALA A 25 -5.51 22.24 -40.09
CA ALA A 25 -5.74 21.95 -38.69
C ALA A 25 -4.47 21.41 -38.00
N LYS A 26 -3.96 22.14 -37.00
CA LYS A 26 -2.79 21.73 -36.21
C LYS A 26 -3.21 20.75 -35.10
N VAL A 27 -3.14 19.45 -35.39
CA VAL A 27 -3.57 18.38 -34.47
C VAL A 27 -2.56 18.13 -33.34
N VAL A 28 -1.29 17.92 -33.70
CA VAL A 28 -0.23 17.63 -32.72
C VAL A 28 0.31 18.95 -32.18
N LEU A 29 0.23 19.11 -30.86
CA LEU A 29 0.67 20.31 -30.15
C LEU A 29 2.09 20.13 -29.58
N ASP A 30 2.38 18.92 -29.11
CA ASP A 30 3.67 18.59 -28.53
C ASP A 30 3.96 17.10 -28.55
N ARG A 31 5.25 16.75 -28.47
CA ARG A 31 5.76 15.39 -28.31
C ARG A 31 6.91 15.42 -27.32
N ILE A 32 6.96 14.43 -26.45
CA ILE A 32 8.09 14.25 -25.52
C ILE A 32 8.45 12.77 -25.45
N ASP A 33 9.75 12.50 -25.40
CA ASP A 33 10.27 11.15 -25.21
C ASP A 33 10.04 10.68 -23.77
N CYS A 34 9.70 9.41 -23.63
CA CYS A 34 9.56 8.67 -22.38
C CYS A 34 10.63 7.59 -22.31
N HIS A 35 10.96 7.15 -21.10
CA HIS A 35 12.08 6.27 -20.84
C HIS A 35 11.67 5.04 -20.02
N TYR A 36 11.31 3.91 -20.62
CA TYR A 36 11.01 3.70 -22.04
C TYR A 36 9.75 2.86 -22.18
N GLN A 37 9.17 2.88 -23.38
CA GLN A 37 8.00 2.08 -23.74
C GLN A 37 6.82 2.38 -22.80
N PRO A 38 6.22 3.58 -22.90
CA PRO A 38 5.12 3.98 -22.05
C PRO A 38 3.91 3.06 -22.26
N GLY A 39 3.36 2.56 -21.15
CA GLY A 39 2.08 1.86 -21.08
C GLY A 39 0.95 2.87 -20.86
N HIS A 40 0.31 2.83 -19.69
CA HIS A 40 -0.72 3.80 -19.32
C HIS A 40 -0.11 5.12 -18.86
N LEU A 41 -0.92 6.16 -18.96
CA LEU A 41 -0.64 7.49 -18.44
C LEU A 41 -1.94 8.07 -17.89
N ASN A 42 -1.84 8.82 -16.80
CA ASN A 42 -3.00 9.49 -16.21
C ASN A 42 -2.62 10.87 -15.71
N ALA A 43 -3.53 11.82 -15.90
CA ALA A 43 -3.33 13.20 -15.48
C ALA A 43 -4.10 13.50 -14.20
N SER A 44 -3.66 14.52 -13.46
CA SER A 44 -4.32 14.93 -12.21
C SER A 44 -5.81 15.23 -12.43
N MET A 45 -6.65 14.52 -11.67
CA MET A 45 -8.11 14.59 -11.72
C MET A 45 -8.75 14.22 -13.08
N ALA A 46 -8.01 13.59 -14.00
CA ALA A 46 -8.44 13.41 -15.39
C ALA A 46 -9.70 12.55 -15.59
N GLU A 47 -9.95 11.61 -14.67
CA GLU A 47 -11.16 10.77 -14.67
C GLU A 47 -12.35 11.42 -13.97
N THR A 48 -12.29 12.73 -13.74
CA THR A 48 -13.34 13.50 -13.08
C THR A 48 -13.71 14.74 -13.89
N ARG A 49 -14.80 15.41 -13.52
CA ARG A 49 -15.15 16.74 -14.06
C ARG A 49 -14.22 17.86 -13.59
N GLU A 50 -13.29 17.57 -12.69
CA GLU A 50 -12.37 18.52 -12.05
C GLU A 50 -10.93 18.37 -12.58
N ALA A 51 -10.76 17.75 -13.76
CA ALA A 51 -9.48 17.66 -14.47
C ALA A 51 -8.79 19.03 -14.53
N ASP A 52 -7.56 19.13 -13.99
CA ASP A 52 -6.91 20.42 -13.76
C ASP A 52 -5.75 20.73 -14.73
N GLY A 53 -5.34 19.73 -15.52
CA GLY A 53 -4.31 19.89 -16.55
C GLY A 53 -2.93 20.27 -16.01
N ARG A 54 -2.58 19.88 -14.77
CA ARG A 54 -1.30 20.26 -14.14
C ARG A 54 -0.24 19.18 -14.21
N TRP A 55 -0.58 17.96 -13.82
CA TRP A 55 0.36 16.84 -13.74
C TRP A 55 -0.06 15.70 -14.66
N LEU A 56 0.94 15.02 -15.21
CA LEU A 56 0.78 13.76 -15.93
C LEU A 56 1.81 12.77 -15.41
N VAL A 57 1.36 11.58 -15.03
CA VAL A 57 2.27 10.46 -14.74
C VAL A 57 2.18 9.45 -15.88
N VAL A 58 3.32 8.91 -16.29
CA VAL A 58 3.44 7.92 -17.37
C VAL A 58 4.16 6.69 -16.81
N GLY A 59 3.50 5.54 -16.86
CA GLY A 59 4.09 4.26 -16.45
C GLY A 59 4.83 3.59 -17.61
N SER A 60 6.16 3.71 -17.63
CA SER A 60 7.05 3.14 -18.66
C SER A 60 7.53 1.74 -18.29
N LYS A 61 7.48 0.82 -19.26
CA LYS A 61 7.65 -0.63 -19.04
C LYS A 61 9.08 -1.14 -19.03
N PHE A 62 10.04 -0.32 -19.45
CA PHE A 62 11.45 -0.69 -19.38
C PHE A 62 12.27 0.50 -18.90
N SER A 63 12.85 0.40 -17.69
CA SER A 63 13.72 1.45 -17.15
C SER A 63 15.13 1.47 -17.74
N LYS A 64 15.63 0.35 -18.30
CA LYS A 64 16.95 0.26 -18.94
C LYS A 64 18.07 0.90 -18.10
N ASP A 65 18.61 2.02 -18.56
CA ASP A 65 19.76 2.75 -18.01
C ASP A 65 19.37 3.95 -17.13
N ARG A 66 18.08 4.09 -16.78
CA ARG A 66 17.59 5.22 -15.97
C ARG A 66 18.04 5.18 -14.51
N TYR A 67 18.43 4.01 -14.00
CA TYR A 67 18.82 3.79 -12.61
C TYR A 67 20.13 3.02 -12.48
N LEU A 68 20.65 2.93 -11.25
CA LEU A 68 21.75 2.02 -10.94
C LEU A 68 21.34 0.57 -11.29
N PRO A 69 22.26 -0.25 -11.82
CA PRO A 69 21.96 -1.63 -12.18
C PRO A 69 21.71 -2.48 -10.93
N VAL A 70 20.60 -3.23 -10.92
CA VAL A 70 20.19 -4.10 -9.79
C VAL A 70 20.08 -5.58 -10.18
N GLY A 71 20.61 -5.95 -11.35
CA GLY A 71 20.59 -7.32 -11.89
C GLY A 71 19.61 -7.47 -13.06
N PRO A 72 19.32 -8.72 -13.48
CA PRO A 72 18.54 -8.97 -14.70
C PRO A 72 17.08 -8.50 -14.65
N LEU A 73 16.49 -8.40 -13.46
CA LEU A 73 15.15 -7.86 -13.25
C LEU A 73 15.29 -6.38 -12.87
N HIS A 74 14.87 -5.51 -13.76
CA HIS A 74 14.80 -4.08 -13.54
C HIS A 74 13.41 -3.72 -13.02
N ASP A 75 13.31 -2.63 -12.25
CA ASP A 75 12.03 -2.00 -11.93
C ASP A 75 11.52 -1.19 -13.14
N GLU A 76 10.22 -0.92 -13.21
CA GLU A 76 9.61 0.02 -14.15
C GLU A 76 10.02 1.47 -13.85
N ASN A 77 9.68 2.39 -14.76
CA ASN A 77 9.90 3.83 -14.57
C ASN A 77 8.57 4.60 -14.62
N GLU A 78 8.14 5.11 -13.47
CA GLU A 78 7.03 6.07 -13.39
C GLU A 78 7.56 7.50 -13.52
N GLN A 79 7.17 8.14 -14.61
CA GLN A 79 7.70 9.45 -14.99
C GLN A 79 6.67 10.54 -14.72
N LEU A 80 7.02 11.54 -13.93
CA LEU A 80 6.19 12.71 -13.65
C LEU A 80 6.49 13.85 -14.63
N PHE A 81 5.46 14.35 -15.29
CA PHE A 81 5.51 15.48 -16.21
C PHE A 81 4.66 16.65 -15.70
N ASP A 82 5.20 17.87 -15.84
CA ASP A 82 4.44 19.11 -15.80
C ASP A 82 3.76 19.34 -17.15
N ILE A 83 2.44 19.44 -17.14
CA ILE A 83 1.61 19.71 -18.31
C ILE A 83 0.81 21.02 -18.18
N SER A 84 1.09 21.83 -17.15
CA SER A 84 0.38 23.09 -16.87
C SER A 84 0.62 24.19 -17.92
N GLY A 85 1.71 24.07 -18.68
CA GLY A 85 2.06 24.98 -19.77
C GLY A 85 1.68 24.47 -21.16
N GLU A 86 2.11 25.21 -22.18
CA GLU A 86 1.91 24.79 -23.58
C GLU A 86 2.69 23.51 -23.89
N LYS A 87 3.92 23.40 -23.38
CA LYS A 87 4.85 22.29 -23.59
C LYS A 87 4.91 21.38 -22.36
N MET A 88 4.97 20.07 -22.60
CA MET A 88 5.18 19.06 -21.57
C MET A 88 6.64 19.11 -21.10
N LYS A 89 6.88 18.94 -19.80
CA LYS A 89 8.23 18.90 -19.23
C LYS A 89 8.36 17.70 -18.30
N LEU A 90 9.32 16.81 -18.57
CA LEU A 90 9.69 15.75 -17.63
C LEU A 90 10.32 16.39 -16.38
N LEU A 91 9.81 16.04 -15.21
CA LEU A 91 10.32 16.54 -13.93
C LEU A 91 11.11 15.51 -13.14
N ALA A 92 10.64 14.26 -13.13
CA ALA A 92 11.24 13.20 -12.34
C ALA A 92 10.97 11.81 -12.94
N ASP A 93 11.92 10.90 -12.70
CA ASP A 93 11.79 9.47 -12.94
C ASP A 93 11.77 8.76 -11.57
N HIS A 94 10.87 7.80 -11.38
CA HIS A 94 10.75 7.03 -10.14
C HIS A 94 10.70 5.53 -10.43
N PRO A 95 11.59 4.71 -9.81
CA PRO A 95 11.51 3.27 -9.97
C PRO A 95 10.24 2.76 -9.27
N ALA A 96 9.53 1.84 -9.92
CA ALA A 96 8.31 1.26 -9.38
C ALA A 96 8.26 -0.26 -9.60
N HIS A 97 7.78 -1.00 -8.60
CA HIS A 97 7.78 -2.46 -8.57
C HIS A 97 6.41 -3.02 -8.16
N PRO A 98 5.93 -4.18 -8.67
CA PRO A 98 6.58 -5.02 -9.68
C PRO A 98 6.24 -4.70 -11.14
N GLU A 99 5.18 -3.92 -11.39
CA GLU A 99 4.82 -3.31 -12.69
C GLU A 99 3.45 -2.60 -12.50
N PRO A 100 3.39 -1.35 -12.01
CA PRO A 100 2.11 -0.65 -11.93
C PRO A 100 1.50 -0.49 -13.33
N HIS A 101 0.25 -0.95 -13.46
CA HIS A 101 -0.45 -0.90 -14.75
C HIS A 101 -1.16 0.44 -14.96
N ASP A 102 -1.79 0.96 -13.92
CA ASP A 102 -2.57 2.19 -13.97
C ASP A 102 -2.62 2.86 -12.59
N PHE A 103 -2.99 4.13 -12.58
CA PHE A 103 -3.06 4.96 -11.37
C PHE A 103 -4.01 6.14 -11.61
N ILE A 104 -4.65 6.61 -10.53
CA ILE A 104 -5.44 7.84 -10.54
C ILE A 104 -4.82 8.84 -9.58
N ILE A 105 -4.89 10.12 -9.94
CA ILE A 105 -4.32 11.21 -9.13
C ILE A 105 -5.47 12.10 -8.66
N LEU A 106 -5.71 12.09 -7.35
CA LEU A 106 -6.78 12.86 -6.72
C LEU A 106 -6.22 14.01 -5.88
N LYS A 107 -6.97 15.12 -5.81
CA LYS A 107 -6.65 16.20 -4.88
C LYS A 107 -6.81 15.72 -3.44
N ARG A 108 -5.89 16.15 -2.57
CA ARG A 108 -5.81 15.71 -1.17
C ARG A 108 -7.14 15.87 -0.43
N GLU A 109 -7.87 16.96 -0.68
CA GLU A 109 -9.12 17.28 0.03
C GLU A 109 -10.28 16.35 -0.31
N LYS A 110 -10.15 15.52 -1.36
CA LYS A 110 -11.13 14.49 -1.71
C LYS A 110 -11.02 13.26 -0.83
N ILE A 111 -9.88 13.07 -0.15
CA ILE A 111 -9.61 11.91 0.70
C ILE A 111 -9.53 12.37 2.15
N LYS A 112 -10.35 11.75 3.00
CA LYS A 112 -10.29 11.90 4.46
C LYS A 112 -9.93 10.55 5.07
N THR A 113 -8.73 10.46 5.63
CA THR A 113 -8.26 9.27 6.33
C THR A 113 -8.61 9.36 7.82
N ARG A 114 -8.48 8.23 8.52
CA ARG A 114 -8.48 8.17 9.98
C ARG A 114 -7.06 7.84 10.47
N GLN A 115 -6.66 8.39 11.60
CA GLN A 115 -5.33 8.22 12.19
C GLN A 115 -5.26 7.03 13.15
N VAL A 116 -6.37 6.78 13.86
CA VAL A 116 -6.53 5.66 14.78
C VAL A 116 -7.91 5.04 14.58
N TYR A 117 -8.06 3.77 14.92
CA TYR A 117 -9.35 3.12 14.96
C TYR A 117 -10.03 3.31 16.33
N ALA A 118 -11.36 3.18 16.36
CA ALA A 118 -12.05 2.97 17.62
C ALA A 118 -12.05 1.48 17.93
N VAL A 119 -11.71 1.09 19.17
CA VAL A 119 -11.77 -0.33 19.61
C VAL A 119 -13.17 -0.92 19.39
N SER A 120 -14.22 -0.10 19.46
CA SER A 120 -15.60 -0.48 19.17
C SER A 120 -15.87 -0.84 17.70
N ASP A 121 -14.98 -0.48 16.77
CA ASP A 121 -15.09 -0.86 15.36
C ASP A 121 -14.90 -2.39 15.17
N PHE A 122 -14.34 -3.08 16.18
CA PHE A 122 -13.99 -4.49 16.13
C PHE A 122 -14.82 -5.31 17.14
N PRO A 123 -15.78 -6.13 16.69
CA PRO A 123 -16.68 -6.87 17.58
C PRO A 123 -15.96 -7.87 18.52
N ASN A 124 -14.79 -8.36 18.11
CA ASN A 124 -13.98 -9.31 18.86
C ASN A 124 -12.88 -8.64 19.70
N ALA A 125 -12.90 -7.32 19.84
CA ALA A 125 -11.88 -6.59 20.59
C ALA A 125 -11.87 -6.93 22.08
N VAL A 126 -10.67 -7.08 22.62
CA VAL A 126 -10.40 -7.12 24.07
C VAL A 126 -10.20 -5.67 24.53
N LYS A 127 -11.06 -5.18 25.41
CA LYS A 127 -11.17 -3.73 25.68
C LYS A 127 -10.19 -3.22 26.72
N GLU A 128 -9.76 -4.08 27.63
CA GLU A 128 -8.83 -3.74 28.70
C GLU A 128 -7.78 -4.84 28.86
N PHE A 129 -6.60 -4.46 29.36
CA PHE A 129 -5.53 -5.41 29.68
C PHE A 129 -6.00 -6.58 30.56
N LYS A 130 -6.82 -6.27 31.57
CA LYS A 130 -7.35 -7.24 32.54
C LYS A 130 -8.29 -8.29 31.93
N ASP A 131 -8.85 -8.01 30.74
CA ASP A 131 -9.80 -8.90 30.06
C ASP A 131 -9.08 -9.97 29.23
N SER A 132 -7.75 -9.93 29.18
CA SER A 132 -6.92 -10.90 28.46
C SER A 132 -6.95 -12.26 29.16
N LYS A 133 -7.17 -13.32 28.37
CA LYS A 133 -7.37 -14.69 28.90
C LYS A 133 -7.20 -15.74 27.81
N VAL A 134 -7.03 -16.98 28.24
CA VAL A 134 -7.02 -18.16 27.37
C VAL A 134 -8.32 -18.93 27.57
N GLU A 135 -9.09 -19.09 26.50
CA GLU A 135 -10.33 -19.86 26.48
C GLU A 135 -10.12 -21.18 25.74
N ARG A 136 -10.59 -22.29 26.30
CA ARG A 136 -10.47 -23.62 25.69
C ARG A 136 -11.85 -24.23 25.44
N LYS A 137 -12.06 -24.71 24.21
CA LYS A 137 -13.24 -25.49 23.80
C LYS A 137 -12.74 -26.74 23.08
N GLY A 138 -12.53 -27.83 23.83
CA GLY A 138 -11.90 -29.04 23.31
C GLY A 138 -10.46 -28.81 22.85
N ASN A 139 -10.18 -29.08 21.58
CA ASN A 139 -8.89 -28.82 20.93
C ASN A 139 -8.77 -27.40 20.34
N LYS A 140 -9.82 -26.57 20.43
CA LYS A 140 -9.76 -25.17 20.02
C LYS A 140 -9.40 -24.29 21.20
N VAL A 141 -8.40 -23.44 21.03
CA VAL A 141 -7.91 -22.52 22.06
C VAL A 141 -7.94 -21.10 21.51
N THR A 142 -8.66 -20.20 22.17
CA THR A 142 -8.66 -18.78 21.84
C THR A 142 -7.83 -18.03 22.88
N VAL A 143 -6.78 -17.35 22.44
CA VAL A 143 -5.97 -16.47 23.28
C VAL A 143 -6.42 -15.04 23.01
N LEU A 144 -7.09 -14.44 23.99
CA LEU A 144 -7.48 -13.03 23.99
C LEU A 144 -6.34 -12.21 24.58
N LEU A 145 -5.73 -11.37 23.76
CA LEU A 145 -4.51 -10.62 24.07
C LEU A 145 -4.71 -9.14 23.76
N THR A 146 -4.07 -8.27 24.54
CA THR A 146 -3.97 -6.85 24.23
C THR A 146 -2.50 -6.43 24.14
N ALA A 147 -2.22 -5.42 23.35
CA ALA A 147 -0.94 -4.71 23.33
C ALA A 147 -1.12 -3.28 23.83
N GLY A 148 -0.12 -2.81 24.55
CA GLY A 148 0.06 -1.42 24.95
C GLY A 148 1.55 -1.25 25.22
N ALA A 149 2.21 -0.41 24.42
CA ALA A 149 3.67 -0.35 24.41
C ALA A 149 4.25 -0.15 25.82
N PRO A 150 5.29 -0.91 26.22
CA PRO A 150 6.07 -1.87 25.41
C PRO A 150 5.65 -3.35 25.57
N GLN A 151 4.45 -3.66 26.07
CA GLN A 151 4.11 -5.02 26.52
C GLN A 151 2.82 -5.59 25.92
N PHE A 152 2.79 -6.91 25.80
CA PHE A 152 1.54 -7.66 25.71
C PHE A 152 0.96 -7.89 27.12
N SER A 153 -0.35 -8.04 27.21
CA SER A 153 -1.04 -8.26 28.49
C SER A 153 -0.78 -9.62 29.13
N LEU A 154 -0.42 -10.63 28.33
CA LEU A 154 -0.05 -11.96 28.82
C LEU A 154 1.43 -12.21 28.54
N PRO A 155 2.26 -12.46 29.57
CA PRO A 155 3.68 -12.78 29.37
C PRO A 155 3.89 -14.20 28.79
N ASP A 156 2.98 -15.13 29.07
CA ASP A 156 2.96 -16.48 28.50
C ASP A 156 1.54 -17.07 28.45
N PHE A 157 1.36 -18.11 27.63
CA PHE A 157 0.17 -18.96 27.63
C PHE A 157 0.55 -20.40 27.26
N LYS A 158 -0.24 -21.38 27.73
CA LYS A 158 0.04 -22.81 27.52
C LYS A 158 -1.05 -23.46 26.67
N VAL A 159 -0.62 -24.19 25.64
CA VAL A 159 -1.48 -25.00 24.76
C VAL A 159 -0.97 -26.43 24.69
N LYS A 160 -1.80 -27.35 24.19
CA LYS A 160 -1.43 -28.74 23.94
C LYS A 160 -1.00 -28.89 22.48
N ARG A 161 -0.04 -29.77 22.24
CA ARG A 161 0.31 -30.18 20.87
C ARG A 161 -0.94 -30.67 20.14
N GLY A 162 -1.19 -30.15 18.96
CA GLY A 162 -2.35 -30.45 18.13
C GLY A 162 -3.55 -29.52 18.33
N ASP A 163 -3.50 -28.60 19.29
CA ASP A 163 -4.54 -27.56 19.44
C ASP A 163 -4.59 -26.68 18.19
N GLU A 164 -5.81 -26.29 17.81
CA GLU A 164 -6.08 -25.19 16.89
C GLU A 164 -6.14 -23.91 17.72
N VAL A 165 -5.12 -23.06 17.60
CA VAL A 165 -4.94 -21.86 18.41
C VAL A 165 -5.30 -20.64 17.59
N THR A 166 -6.26 -19.85 18.09
CA THR A 166 -6.58 -18.53 17.56
C THR A 166 -6.08 -17.48 18.53
N ILE A 167 -5.15 -16.63 18.11
CA ILE A 167 -4.77 -15.43 18.86
C ILE A 167 -5.62 -14.28 18.36
N VAL A 168 -6.30 -13.59 19.26
CA VAL A 168 -7.00 -12.32 19.02
C VAL A 168 -6.20 -11.24 19.74
N LEU A 169 -5.61 -10.32 18.99
CA LEU A 169 -4.79 -9.24 19.51
C LEU A 169 -5.47 -7.90 19.26
N THR A 170 -5.73 -7.15 20.33
CA THR A 170 -6.22 -5.77 20.28
C THR A 170 -5.11 -4.79 20.68
N ASN A 171 -4.82 -3.80 19.85
CA ASN A 171 -3.94 -2.70 20.20
C ASN A 171 -4.73 -1.63 20.96
N LEU A 172 -4.38 -1.39 22.22
CA LEU A 172 -5.05 -0.41 23.09
C LEU A 172 -4.35 0.97 23.12
N ASP A 173 -3.22 1.12 22.43
CA ASP A 173 -2.60 2.43 22.26
C ASP A 173 -3.51 3.36 21.46
N LYS A 174 -3.46 4.64 21.82
CA LYS A 174 -4.28 5.71 21.23
C LYS A 174 -3.44 6.73 20.45
N ILE A 175 -2.14 6.48 20.32
CA ILE A 175 -1.19 7.35 19.67
C ILE A 175 -1.14 6.93 18.19
N GLU A 176 -1.31 7.89 17.28
CA GLU A 176 -1.14 7.68 15.84
C GLU A 176 0.22 7.05 15.53
N ASP A 177 0.26 6.16 14.54
CA ASP A 177 1.47 5.45 14.09
C ASP A 177 2.11 4.50 15.15
N LEU A 178 1.48 4.34 16.32
CA LEU A 178 1.93 3.37 17.33
C LEU A 178 1.37 1.97 17.05
N SER A 179 1.86 1.38 15.96
CA SER A 179 1.49 0.03 15.55
C SER A 179 2.29 -1.04 16.26
N HIS A 180 1.62 -2.12 16.63
CA HIS A 180 2.25 -3.35 17.10
C HIS A 180 2.28 -4.40 16.00
N GLY A 181 3.11 -5.41 16.17
CA GLY A 181 3.05 -6.63 15.40
C GLY A 181 2.95 -7.85 16.31
N LEU A 182 2.65 -9.01 15.75
CA LEU A 182 2.78 -10.28 16.46
C LEU A 182 3.42 -11.31 15.54
N GLY A 183 4.66 -11.66 15.84
CA GLY A 183 5.39 -12.76 15.25
C GLY A 183 5.36 -13.98 16.15
N ILE A 184 5.20 -15.17 15.58
CA ILE A 184 5.40 -16.44 16.30
C ILE A 184 6.48 -17.25 15.59
N GLU A 185 7.57 -17.51 16.31
CA GLU A 185 8.70 -18.27 15.81
C GLU A 185 8.24 -19.66 15.29
N LYS A 186 8.73 -20.06 14.11
CA LYS A 186 8.48 -21.39 13.48
C LYS A 186 7.03 -21.71 13.10
N TYR A 187 6.08 -20.78 13.23
CA TYR A 187 4.68 -20.97 12.84
C TYR A 187 4.26 -20.17 11.59
N ASN A 188 5.18 -19.42 10.98
CA ASN A 188 4.90 -18.55 9.83
C ASN A 188 3.73 -17.59 10.11
N VAL A 189 3.69 -17.06 11.33
CA VAL A 189 2.70 -16.08 11.77
C VAL A 189 3.42 -14.75 11.94
N ASN A 190 2.96 -13.73 11.20
CA ASN A 190 3.35 -12.34 11.37
C ASN A 190 2.20 -11.45 10.87
N PHE A 191 1.71 -10.55 11.72
CA PHE A 191 0.73 -9.53 11.32
C PHE A 191 0.89 -8.26 12.15
N ILE A 192 0.42 -7.14 11.58
CA ILE A 192 0.42 -5.79 12.17
C ILE A 192 -0.95 -5.50 12.77
N VAL A 193 -1.01 -4.84 13.93
CA VAL A 193 -2.23 -4.32 14.57
C VAL A 193 -2.03 -2.84 14.89
N ASN A 194 -2.77 -1.98 14.18
CA ASN A 194 -2.71 -0.53 14.30
C ASN A 194 -3.43 -0.03 15.56
N PRO A 195 -3.20 1.21 16.03
CA PRO A 195 -3.90 1.78 17.19
C PRO A 195 -5.43 1.61 17.15
N GLY A 196 -5.99 0.97 18.17
CA GLY A 196 -7.42 0.67 18.28
C GLY A 196 -7.91 -0.52 17.43
N GLU A 197 -7.06 -1.12 16.61
CA GLU A 197 -7.40 -2.27 15.77
C GLU A 197 -7.43 -3.58 16.57
N THR A 198 -8.26 -4.53 16.14
CA THR A 198 -8.15 -5.94 16.54
C THR A 198 -7.96 -6.82 15.32
N ARG A 199 -6.96 -7.68 15.35
CA ARG A 199 -6.78 -8.74 14.35
C ARG A 199 -6.59 -10.09 15.02
N SER A 200 -6.82 -11.13 14.26
CA SER A 200 -6.61 -12.49 14.72
C SER A 200 -5.94 -13.36 13.67
N VAL A 201 -5.29 -14.40 14.16
CA VAL A 201 -4.68 -15.44 13.35
C VAL A 201 -4.95 -16.78 14.00
N THR A 202 -5.22 -17.79 13.18
CA THR A 202 -5.39 -19.16 13.63
C THR A 202 -4.27 -20.03 13.06
N PHE A 203 -3.64 -20.82 13.91
CA PHE A 203 -2.60 -21.76 13.53
C PHE A 203 -2.74 -23.06 14.34
N LYS A 204 -2.12 -24.13 13.85
CA LYS A 204 -2.07 -25.40 14.56
C LYS A 204 -0.79 -25.47 15.37
N ALA A 205 -0.88 -25.66 16.68
CA ALA A 205 0.28 -25.86 17.55
C ALA A 205 0.81 -27.31 17.42
N ASP A 206 1.41 -27.65 16.29
CA ASP A 206 1.78 -29.01 15.91
C ASP A 206 3.14 -29.50 16.47
N LYS A 207 3.95 -28.58 17.02
CA LYS A 207 5.28 -28.86 17.56
C LYS A 207 5.32 -28.66 19.08
N PRO A 208 5.87 -29.61 19.86
CA PRO A 208 6.06 -29.42 21.30
C PRO A 208 7.22 -28.45 21.59
N GLY A 209 7.21 -27.79 22.75
CA GLY A 209 8.29 -26.92 23.21
C GLY A 209 7.83 -25.51 23.59
N VAL A 210 8.80 -24.61 23.77
CA VAL A 210 8.58 -23.18 24.01
C VAL A 210 8.76 -22.45 22.68
N TYR A 211 7.80 -21.59 22.34
CA TYR A 211 7.81 -20.78 21.12
C TYR A 211 7.55 -19.32 21.51
N TRP A 212 8.47 -18.44 21.13
CA TRP A 212 8.36 -17.03 21.46
C TRP A 212 7.33 -16.35 20.58
N CYS A 213 6.45 -15.60 21.23
CA CYS A 213 5.63 -14.57 20.60
C CYS A 213 6.30 -13.23 20.89
N TYR A 214 6.52 -12.41 19.87
CA TYR A 214 7.19 -11.13 20.03
C TYR A 214 6.56 -10.07 19.14
N CYS A 215 6.69 -8.81 19.53
CA CYS A 215 6.26 -7.72 18.68
C CYS A 215 7.21 -7.65 17.47
N THR A 216 6.70 -7.51 16.25
CA THR A 216 7.53 -7.37 15.04
C THR A 216 7.67 -5.93 14.57
N HIS A 217 6.99 -4.99 15.23
CA HIS A 217 7.02 -3.56 14.92
C HIS A 217 7.70 -2.81 16.05
N PHE A 218 8.65 -1.94 15.67
CA PHE A 218 9.36 -1.09 16.62
C PHE A 218 8.40 -0.04 17.20
N CYS A 219 7.70 -0.42 18.26
CA CYS A 219 6.64 0.36 18.89
C CYS A 219 7.13 1.16 20.11
N HIS A 220 8.32 0.84 20.63
CA HIS A 220 8.89 1.46 21.82
C HIS A 220 10.40 1.24 21.88
N ALA A 221 11.12 2.03 22.68
CA ALA A 221 12.54 1.82 22.95
C ALA A 221 12.87 0.46 23.63
N LEU A 222 11.85 -0.26 24.11
CA LEU A 222 11.95 -1.56 24.77
C LEU A 222 11.23 -2.65 23.95
N HIS A 223 11.24 -2.49 22.63
CA HIS A 223 10.65 -3.42 21.67
C HIS A 223 11.23 -4.84 21.76
#